data_AF-A0A937R235-F1
#
_entry.id   AF-A0A937R235-F1
#
_cell.length_a   1.000
_cell.length_b   1.000
_cell.length_c   1.000
_cell.angle_alpha   90.00
_cell.angle_beta   90.00
_cell.angle_gamma   90.00
#
_symmetry.space_group_name_H-M   'P 1'
#
loop_
_entity.id
_entity.type
_entity.pdbx_description
1 polymer ?
#
loop_
_entity_poly.entity_id
_entity_poly.type
_entity_poly.pdbx_seq_one_letter_code
_entity_poly.pdbx_strand_id
1 'polypeptide(L)' 'MDEIQDYFLCDSCSNKDFRLVYNFSLRFHGVNFADDLIYDRLQEEMYECTKCKKAFTSQEIEEGLNKLKKRRRRR' A
#
# COMPACT_ATOMS: atom_id res chain seq x y z
N MET A 1 -15.50 -29.17 4.89
CA MET A 1 -14.49 -28.24 5.42
C MET A 1 -15.02 -26.85 5.15
N ASP A 2 -15.31 -26.08 6.19
CA ASP A 2 -15.73 -24.68 6.04
C ASP A 2 -14.50 -23.82 5.79
N GLU A 3 -14.24 -23.48 4.53
CA GLU A 3 -13.31 -22.40 4.19
C GLU A 3 -13.99 -21.06 4.44
N ILE A 4 -13.34 -20.22 5.22
CA ILE A 4 -13.80 -18.87 5.51
C ILE A 4 -12.76 -17.91 4.96
N GLN A 5 -13.18 -17.06 4.03
CA GLN A 5 -12.35 -16.09 3.36
C GLN A 5 -12.73 -14.67 3.83
N ASP A 6 -11.78 -14.01 4.48
CA ASP A 6 -11.88 -12.60 4.83
C ASP A 6 -11.11 -11.74 3.82
N TYR A 7 -11.70 -10.62 3.41
CA TYR A 7 -11.06 -9.66 2.51
C TYR A 7 -10.50 -8.47 3.29
N PHE A 8 -9.42 -7.90 2.80
CA PHE A 8 -9.04 -6.55 3.21
C PHE A 8 -10.09 -5.56 2.70
N LEU A 9 -10.57 -4.70 3.59
CA LEU A 9 -11.58 -3.69 3.29
C LEU A 9 -10.97 -2.31 3.43
N CYS A 10 -11.31 -1.42 2.50
CA CYS A 10 -10.94 -0.02 2.59
C CYS A 10 -11.45 0.57 3.91
N ASP A 11 -10.57 1.21 4.67
CA ASP A 11 -10.90 1.79 5.97
C ASP A 11 -11.92 2.94 5.86
N SER A 12 -11.97 3.62 4.72
CA SER A 12 -12.87 4.76 4.49
C SER A 12 -14.27 4.37 4.01
N CYS A 13 -14.40 3.35 3.15
CA CYS A 13 -15.68 3.03 2.50
C CYS A 13 -16.06 1.55 2.53
N SER A 14 -15.29 0.74 3.24
CA SER A 14 -15.46 -0.72 3.39
C SER A 14 -15.55 -1.49 2.06
N ASN A 15 -15.05 -0.91 0.97
CA ASN A 15 -14.95 -1.57 -0.32
C ASN A 15 -13.82 -2.61 -0.31
N LYS A 16 -14.03 -3.74 -0.98
CA LYS A 16 -13.02 -4.81 -1.12
C LYS A 16 -12.19 -4.71 -2.40
N ASP A 17 -12.64 -3.91 -3.37
CA ASP A 17 -12.07 -3.87 -4.71
C ASP A 17 -11.04 -2.74 -4.82
N PHE A 18 -9.85 -3.09 -5.31
CA PHE A 18 -8.71 -2.20 -5.46
C PHE A 18 -8.09 -2.35 -6.86
N ARG A 19 -7.54 -1.25 -7.39
CA ARG A 19 -6.76 -1.20 -8.62
C ARG A 19 -5.29 -0.97 -8.28
N LEU A 20 -4.40 -1.67 -8.97
CA LEU A 20 -2.97 -1.45 -8.87
C LEU A 20 -2.56 -0.17 -9.61
N VAL A 21 -1.77 0.67 -8.98
CA VAL A 21 -1.25 1.92 -9.53
C VAL A 21 0.24 2.00 -9.21
N TYR A 22 1.05 2.34 -10.21
CA TYR A 22 2.48 2.60 -10.03
C TYR A 22 2.74 4.10 -10.01
N ASN A 23 3.41 4.55 -8.96
CA ASN A 23 3.94 5.90 -8.90
C ASN A 23 5.42 5.89 -9.28
N PHE A 24 5.82 6.87 -10.08
CA PHE A 24 7.21 7.06 -10.48
C PHE A 24 7.69 8.38 -9.89
N SER A 25 8.67 8.32 -9.00
CA SER A 25 9.19 9.48 -8.30
C SER A 25 10.71 9.57 -8.47
N LEU A 26 11.23 10.81 -8.37
CA LEU A 26 12.66 11.09 -8.31
C LEU A 26 12.98 11.57 -6.90
N ARG A 27 13.90 10.88 -6.22
CA ARG A 27 14.40 11.31 -4.92
C ARG A 27 15.75 11.96 -5.11
N PHE A 28 15.82 13.25 -4.84
CA PHE A 28 17.05 14.03 -4.94
C PHE A 28 17.81 13.98 -3.61
N HIS A 29 19.11 13.69 -3.69
CA HIS A 29 20.03 13.70 -2.57
C HIS A 29 20.95 14.92 -2.72
N GLY A 30 20.75 15.92 -1.85
CA GLY A 30 21.68 17.05 -1.75
C GLY A 30 22.99 16.59 -1.13
N VAL A 31 24.11 16.74 -1.83
CA VAL A 31 25.45 16.45 -1.31
C VAL A 31 26.27 17.74 -1.21
N ASN A 32 26.99 17.91 -0.10
CA ASN A 32 27.61 19.18 0.31
C ASN A 32 28.82 19.65 -0.53
N PHE A 33 29.21 18.98 -1.61
CA PHE A 33 30.52 19.23 -2.24
C PHE A 33 30.59 19.23 -3.78
N ALA A 34 29.48 19.27 -4.50
CA ALA A 34 29.50 19.56 -5.95
C ALA A 34 28.13 20.07 -6.41
N ASP A 35 28.11 20.92 -7.44
CA ASP A 35 26.92 21.36 -8.20
C ASP A 35 26.15 20.20 -8.91
N ASP A 36 26.43 18.94 -8.55
CA ASP A 36 25.85 17.74 -9.14
C ASP A 36 24.75 17.18 -8.21
N LEU A 37 23.49 17.25 -8.66
CA LEU A 37 22.35 16.61 -8.00
C LEU A 37 22.36 15.10 -8.27
N ILE A 38 22.64 14.30 -7.24
CA ILE A 38 22.42 12.86 -7.29
C ILE A 38 20.91 12.60 -7.13
N TYR A 39 20.33 11.76 -8.00
CA TYR A 39 18.94 11.37 -7.91
C TYR A 39 18.75 9.87 -8.05
N ASP A 40 17.78 9.34 -7.33
CA ASP A 40 17.28 7.97 -7.48
C ASP A 40 15.91 7.99 -8.15
N ARG A 41 15.73 7.12 -9.15
CA ARG A 41 14.41 6.81 -9.71
C ARG A 41 13.75 5.74 -8.86
N LEU A 42 12.58 6.06 -8.32
CA LEU A 42 11.80 5.17 -7.49
C LEU A 42 10.50 4.81 -8.21
N GLN A 43 10.17 3.52 -8.17
CA GLN A 43 8.87 3.01 -8.57
C GLN A 43 8.18 2.47 -7.33
N GLU A 44 7.02 3.03 -7.01
CA GLU A 44 6.24 2.68 -5.84
C GLU A 44 4.93 2.01 -6.26
N GLU A 45 4.66 0.82 -5.73
CA GLU A 45 3.41 0.11 -5.97
C GLU A 45 2.37 0.52 -4.93
N MET A 46 1.21 0.97 -5.41
CA MET A 46 0.07 1.34 -4.58
C MET A 46 -1.23 0.72 -5.06
N TYR A 47 -2.15 0.54 -4.13
CA TYR A 47 -3.46 -0.07 -4.32
C TYR A 47 -4.53 1.00 -4.08
N GLU A 48 -5.16 1.45 -5.15
CA GLU A 48 -6.22 2.45 -5.11
C GLU A 48 -7.59 1.80 -4.94
N CYS A 49 -8.36 2.23 -3.94
CA CYS A 49 -9.73 1.80 -3.77
C CYS A 49 -10.59 2.28 -4.96
N THR A 50 -11.29 1.37 -5.63
CA THR A 50 -12.08 1.70 -6.82
C THR A 50 -13.29 2.60 -6.53
N LYS A 51 -13.71 2.71 -5.25
CA LYS A 51 -14.88 3.48 -4.83
C LYS A 51 -14.53 4.88 -4.32
N CYS A 52 -13.61 4.99 -3.36
CA CYS A 52 -13.25 6.30 -2.76
C CYS A 52 -11.91 6.86 -3.26
N LYS A 53 -11.19 6.13 -4.12
CA LYS A 53 -9.87 6.52 -4.68
C LYS A 53 -8.76 6.70 -3.64
N LYS A 54 -8.97 6.24 -2.40
CA LYS A 54 -7.90 6.22 -1.40
C LYS A 54 -6.85 5.19 -1.81
N ALA A 55 -5.59 5.59 -1.84
CA ALA A 55 -4.46 4.72 -2.13
C ALA A 55 -3.89 4.12 -0.83
N PHE A 56 -3.39 2.89 -0.95
CA PHE A 56 -2.74 2.15 0.12
C PHE A 56 -1.43 1.56 -0.41
N THR A 57 -0.40 1.54 0.42
CA THR A 57 0.86 0.87 0.10
C THR A 57 0.73 -0.65 0.29
N SER A 58 1.63 -1.42 -0.33
CA SER A 58 1.69 -2.88 -0.10
C SER A 58 1.87 -3.22 1.38
N GLN A 59 2.63 -2.39 2.11
CA GLN A 59 2.82 -2.55 3.56
C GLN A 59 1.51 -2.38 4.34
N GLU A 60 0.71 -1.36 4.03
CA GLU A 60 -0.58 -1.13 4.71
C GLU A 60 -1.58 -2.28 4.47
N ILE A 61 -1.62 -2.83 3.26
CA ILE A 61 -2.46 -3.99 2.96
C ILE A 61 -1.99 -5.22 3.75
N GLU A 62 -0.68 -5.48 3.78
CA GLU A 62 -0.12 -6.61 4.53
C GLU A 62 -0.40 -6.48 6.04
N GLU A 63 -0.23 -5.29 6.61
CA GLU A 63 -0.58 -5.00 8.00
C GLU A 63 -2.08 -5.23 8.28
N GLY A 64 -2.95 -4.82 7.35
CA GLY A 64 -4.38 -5.07 7.40
C GLY A 64 -4.74 -6.56 7.42
N LEU A 65 -4.14 -7.34 6.52
CA LEU A 65 -4.32 -8.80 6.46
C LEU A 65 -3.78 -9.48 7.73
N ASN A 66 -2.64 -9.03 8.24
CA ASN A 66 -2.08 -9.52 9.50
C ASN A 66 -3.01 -9.23 10.69
N LYS A 67 -3.67 -8.07 10.72
CA LYS A 67 -4.71 -7.77 11.72
C LYS A 67 -5.91 -8.70 11.61
N LEU A 68 -6.39 -9.00 10.40
CA LEU A 68 -7.48 -9.96 10.17
C LEU A 68 -7.12 -11.36 10.68
N LYS A 69 -5.91 -11.85 10.35
CA LYS A 69 -5.38 -13.14 10.84
C LYS A 69 -5.33 -13.19 12.37
N LYS A 70 -4.87 -12.12 13.03
CA LYS A 70 -4.83 -12.02 14.50
C LYS A 70 -6.23 -12.03 15.13
N ARG A 71 -7.22 -11.37 14.52
CA ARG A 71 -8.62 -11.36 15.01
C ARG A 71 -9.24 -12.76 14.96
N ARG A 72 -8.99 -13.53 13.90
CA ARG A 72 -9.49 -14.91 13.77
C ARG A 72 -8.83 -15.88 14.74
N ARG A 73 -7.53 -15.74 15.02
CA ARG A 73 -6.82 -16.56 16.03
C ARG A 73 -7.27 -16.33 17.48
N ARG A 74 -7.95 -15.22 17.77
CA ARG A 74 -8.48 -14.91 19.11
C ARG A 74 -9.93 -15.34 19.31
N ARG A 75 -10.61 -15.81 18.25
CA ARG A 75 -11.93 -16.46 18.32
C ARG A 75 -11.73 -17.95 18.49
#